data_AF-A0A7V9DCL6-F1
#
_entry.id   AF-A0A7V9DCL6-F1
#
_cell.length_a   1.000
_cell.length_b   1.000
_cell.length_c   1.000
_cell.angle_alpha   90.00
_cell.angle_beta   90.00
_cell.angle_gamma   90.00
#
_symmetry.space_group_name_H-M   'P 1'
#
loop_
_entity.id
_entity.type
_entity.pdbx_description
1 polymer ?
#
loop_
_entity_poly.entity_id
_entity_poly.type
_entity_poly.pdbx_seq_one_letter_code
_entity_poly.pdbx_strand_id
1 'polypeptide(L)'
;MKKLKKTIRYAAAQLAPFAAVLLFTNLLFAQGPIFTGDASNLSNIIREALKLMAIILFCLGAVGVAWSIYNKMTGKEWGNQAFGSILSFAFGTIVAVFWQLAQGRAVGVDTNF
;
A
#
# COMPACT_ATOMS: atom_id res chain seq x y z
N MET A 1 -13.56 16.48 -25.92
CA MET A 1 -12.81 15.65 -24.94
C MET A 1 -11.45 16.20 -24.49
N LYS A 2 -10.64 16.83 -25.35
CA LYS A 2 -9.29 17.34 -24.98
C LYS A 2 -9.30 18.45 -23.90
N LYS A 3 -10.29 19.35 -23.93
CA LYS A 3 -10.42 20.44 -22.95
C LYS A 3 -10.75 19.94 -21.54
N LEU A 4 -11.67 18.98 -21.42
CA LEU A 4 -12.06 18.37 -20.15
C LEU A 4 -10.87 17.70 -19.43
N LYS A 5 -10.05 16.92 -20.17
CA LYS A 5 -8.84 16.29 -19.62
C LYS A 5 -7.81 17.32 -19.13
N LYS A 6 -7.74 18.49 -19.78
CA LYS A 6 -6.85 19.58 -19.37
C LYS A 6 -7.34 20.22 -18.07
N THR A 7 -8.64 20.49 -17.96
CA THR A 7 -9.26 21.04 -16.75
C THR A 7 -9.12 20.12 -15.54
N ILE A 8 -9.33 18.81 -15.72
CA ILE A 8 -9.15 17.82 -14.64
C ILE A 8 -7.70 17.76 -14.16
N ARG A 9 -6.72 17.83 -15.08
CA ARG A 9 -5.30 17.87 -14.72
C ARG A 9 -4.92 19.13 -13.93
N TYR A 10 -5.45 20.28 -14.32
CA TYR A 10 -5.23 21.52 -13.57
C TYR A 10 -5.87 21.47 -12.18
N ALA A 11 -7.10 20.95 -12.07
CA ALA A 11 -7.77 20.78 -10.78
C ALA A 11 -7.01 19.79 -9.86
N ALA A 12 -6.54 18.66 -10.40
CA ALA A 12 -5.75 17.68 -9.66
C ALA A 12 -4.40 18.25 -9.20
N ALA A 13 -3.74 19.07 -10.03
CA ALA A 13 -2.48 19.74 -9.67
C ALA A 13 -2.66 20.78 -8.55
N GLN A 14 -3.83 21.44 -8.48
CA GLN A 14 -4.14 22.40 -7.42
C GLN A 14 -4.50 21.72 -6.09
N LEU A 15 -5.07 20.51 -6.13
CA LEU A 15 -5.44 19.76 -4.93
C LEU A 15 -4.30 18.89 -4.38
N ALA A 16 -3.28 18.59 -5.18
CA ALA A 16 -2.08 17.84 -4.77
C ALA A 16 -1.38 18.39 -3.50
N PRO A 17 -1.14 19.71 -3.33
CA PRO A 17 -0.49 20.21 -2.11
C PRO A 17 -1.37 20.04 -0.86
N PHE A 18 -2.69 20.20 -0.99
CA PHE A 18 -3.61 19.98 0.13
C PHE A 18 -3.69 18.51 0.54
N ALA A 19 -3.73 17.61 -0.45
CA ALA A 19 -3.67 16.18 -0.21
C ALA A 19 -2.34 15.77 0.45
N ALA A 20 -1.22 16.37 0.01
CA ALA A 20 0.09 16.15 0.62
C ALA A 20 0.12 16.62 2.08
N VAL A 21 -0.37 17.83 2.37
CA VAL A 21 -0.43 18.36 3.75
C VAL A 21 -1.26 17.44 4.64
N LEU A 22 -2.43 16.99 4.18
CA LEU A 22 -3.27 16.04 4.93
C LEU A 22 -2.58 14.68 5.14
N LEU A 23 -1.78 14.21 4.18
CA LEU A 23 -1.04 12.95 4.32
C LEU A 23 0.12 13.07 5.32
N PHE A 24 0.83 14.20 5.30
CA PHE A 24 2.04 14.41 6.11
C PHE A 24 1.77 14.93 7.52
N THR A 25 0.63 15.59 7.78
CA THR A 25 0.25 16.02 9.14
C THR A 25 -0.09 14.84 10.05
N ASN A 26 -0.63 13.75 9.51
CA ASN A 26 -0.96 12.55 10.29
C ASN A 26 0.27 11.72 10.70
N LEU A 27 1.41 11.88 10.01
CA LEU A 27 2.67 11.19 10.35
C LEU A 27 3.32 11.75 11.63
N LEU A 28 3.11 13.04 11.92
CA LEU A 28 3.68 13.71 13.10
C LEU A 28 3.01 13.31 14.42
N PHE A 29 1.73 12.91 14.39
CA PHE A 29 0.99 12.48 15.58
C PHE A 29 1.13 10.99 15.91
N ALA A 30 1.91 10.23 15.12
CA ALA A 30 2.15 8.80 15.34
C ALA A 30 3.39 8.49 16.21
N GLN A 31 4.16 9.50 16.63
CA GLN A 31 5.39 9.30 17.43
C GLN A 31 5.11 9.32 18.94
N GLY A 32 4.74 8.15 19.48
CA GLY A 32 4.94 7.82 20.90
C GLY A 32 6.32 7.17 21.13
N PRO A 33 6.75 6.99 22.39
CA PRO A 33 8.06 6.44 22.71
C PRO A 33 8.24 5.02 22.12
N ILE A 34 9.20 4.87 21.20
CA ILE A 34 9.46 3.65 20.42
C ILE A 34 10.00 2.48 21.29
N PHE A 35 10.59 2.80 22.45
CA PHE A 35 11.15 1.82 23.38
C PHE A 35 10.60 2.03 24.80
N THR A 36 9.33 1.71 25.02
CA THR A 36 8.81 1.38 26.36
C THR A 36 8.83 -0.13 26.49
N GLY A 37 9.33 -0.65 27.61
CA GLY A 37 9.57 -2.08 27.86
C GLY A 37 8.32 -2.96 27.98
N ASP A 38 7.29 -2.70 27.18
CA ASP A 38 6.07 -3.49 27.07
C ASP A 38 6.12 -4.33 25.79
N ALA A 39 6.36 -5.63 25.92
CA ALA A 39 6.32 -6.58 24.81
C ALA A 39 4.97 -6.54 24.04
N SER A 40 3.90 -6.06 24.70
CA SER A 40 2.58 -5.81 24.10
C SER A 40 2.59 -4.69 23.06
N ASN A 41 3.36 -3.62 23.28
CA ASN A 41 3.45 -2.49 22.33
C ASN A 41 4.22 -2.89 21.07
N LEU A 42 5.33 -3.62 21.22
CA LEU A 42 6.11 -4.12 20.08
C LEU A 42 5.30 -5.09 19.21
N SER A 43 4.54 -6.01 19.81
CA SER A 43 3.68 -6.94 19.07
C SER A 43 2.57 -6.20 18.31
N ASN A 44 1.97 -5.17 18.89
CA ASN A 44 0.96 -4.35 18.21
C ASN A 44 1.57 -3.55 17.06
N ILE A 45 2.75 -2.97 17.26
CA ILE A 45 3.49 -2.25 16.21
C ILE A 45 3.82 -3.18 15.03
N ILE A 46 4.29 -4.41 15.28
CA ILE A 46 4.60 -5.37 14.22
C ILE A 46 3.34 -5.75 13.43
N ARG A 47 2.20 -5.95 14.10
CA ARG A 47 0.91 -6.21 13.44
C ARG A 47 0.47 -5.04 12.57
N GLU A 48 0.53 -3.82 13.09
CA GLU A 48 0.13 -2.64 12.31
C GLU A 48 1.09 -2.36 11.16
N ALA A 49 2.40 -2.51 11.37
CA ALA A 49 3.42 -2.37 10.33
C ALA A 49 3.23 -3.40 9.21
N LEU A 50 2.99 -4.68 9.53
CA LEU A 50 2.72 -5.71 8.53
C LEU A 50 1.46 -5.41 7.70
N LYS A 51 0.38 -4.96 8.35
CA LYS A 51 -0.84 -4.52 7.66
C LYS A 51 -0.55 -3.39 6.67
N LEU A 52 0.17 -2.39 7.15
CA LEU A 52 0.44 -1.16 6.41
C LEU A 52 1.38 -1.43 5.23
N MET A 53 2.38 -2.30 5.41
CA MET A 53 3.26 -2.78 4.34
C MET A 53 2.48 -3.53 3.26
N ALA A 54 1.56 -4.44 3.63
CA ALA A 54 0.71 -5.11 2.66
C ALA A 54 -0.09 -4.10 1.83
N ILE A 55 -0.78 -3.15 2.48
CA ILE A 55 -1.60 -2.13 1.81
C ILE A 55 -0.75 -1.27 0.87
N ILE A 56 0.44 -0.82 1.30
CA ILE A 56 1.34 -0.04 0.45
C ILE A 56 1.74 -0.83 -0.79
N LEU A 57 2.09 -2.10 -0.66
CA LEU A 57 2.45 -2.94 -1.81
C LEU A 57 1.27 -3.16 -2.76
N PHE A 58 0.05 -3.33 -2.25
CA PHE A 58 -1.16 -3.41 -3.09
C PHE A 58 -1.39 -2.10 -3.85
N CYS A 59 -1.22 -0.95 -3.20
CA CYS A 59 -1.34 0.36 -3.83
C CYS A 59 -0.27 0.57 -4.90
N LEU A 60 0.99 0.24 -4.61
CA LEU A 60 2.09 0.33 -5.58
C LEU A 60 1.89 -0.61 -6.76
N GLY A 61 1.37 -1.83 -6.52
CA GLY A 61 0.96 -2.76 -7.57
C GLY A 61 -0.11 -2.15 -8.48
N ALA A 62 -1.16 -1.55 -7.90
CA ALA A 62 -2.25 -0.93 -8.68
C ALA A 62 -1.75 0.25 -9.53
N VAL A 63 -0.89 1.10 -8.96
CA VAL A 63 -0.26 2.22 -9.68
C VAL A 63 0.65 1.69 -10.79
N GLY A 64 1.43 0.64 -10.52
CA GLY A 64 2.30 0.00 -11.51
C GLY A 64 1.52 -0.62 -12.68
N VAL A 65 0.37 -1.25 -12.42
CA VAL A 65 -0.54 -1.73 -13.47
C VAL A 65 -1.09 -0.56 -14.30
N ALA A 66 -1.61 0.48 -13.65
CA ALA A 66 -2.13 1.65 -14.35
C ALA A 66 -1.05 2.32 -15.25
N TRP A 67 0.18 2.39 -14.75
CA TRP A 67 1.33 2.93 -15.50
C TRP A 67 1.75 2.02 -16.66
N SER A 68 1.70 0.71 -16.47
CA SER A 68 1.98 -0.27 -17.54
C SER A 68 0.94 -0.19 -18.67
N ILE A 69 -0.34 0.01 -18.35
CA ILE A 69 -1.40 0.21 -19.33
C ILE A 69 -1.17 1.51 -20.09
N TYR A 70 -0.81 2.60 -19.40
CA TYR A 70 -0.46 3.86 -20.04
C TYR A 70 0.73 3.73 -21.00
N ASN A 71 1.77 2.98 -20.62
CA ASN A 71 2.94 2.75 -21.49
C ASN A 71 2.62 1.85 -22.68
N LYS A 72 1.76 0.84 -22.52
CA LYS A 72 1.22 0.05 -23.63
C LYS A 72 0.44 0.92 -24.63
N MET A 73 -0.36 1.85 -24.14
CA MET A 73 -1.12 2.79 -25.00
C MET A 73 -0.25 3.84 -25.70
N THR A 74 0.95 4.13 -25.17
CA THR A 74 1.88 5.12 -25.74
C THR A 74 3.02 4.49 -26.55
N GLY A 75 2.99 3.17 -26.77
CA GLY A 75 4.00 2.44 -27.55
C GLY A 75 5.37 2.35 -26.86
N LYS A 76 5.43 2.56 -25.54
CA LYS A 76 6.65 2.46 -24.74
C LYS A 76 6.79 1.08 -24.12
N GLU A 77 8.00 0.73 -23.74
CA GLU A 77 8.31 -0.47 -22.96
C GLU A 77 7.42 -0.53 -21.70
N TRP A 78 6.55 -1.54 -21.64
CA TRP A 78 5.56 -1.71 -20.57
C TRP A 78 5.80 -2.97 -19.75
N GLY A 79 6.51 -3.95 -20.31
CA GLY A 79 6.70 -5.29 -19.73
C GLY A 79 7.33 -5.26 -18.34
N ASN A 80 8.39 -4.45 -18.17
CA ASN A 80 9.09 -4.35 -16.88
C ASN A 80 8.20 -3.81 -15.75
N GLN A 81 7.28 -2.90 -16.07
CA GLN A 81 6.37 -2.32 -15.08
C GLN A 81 5.18 -3.22 -14.79
N ALA A 82 4.67 -3.93 -15.80
CA ALA A 82 3.65 -4.96 -15.59
C ALA A 82 4.19 -6.13 -14.75
N PHE A 83 5.44 -6.53 -14.98
CA PHE A 83 6.09 -7.56 -14.18
C PHE A 83 6.32 -7.11 -12.74
N GLY A 84 6.86 -5.89 -12.56
CA GLY A 84 7.06 -5.31 -11.22
C GLY A 84 5.76 -5.11 -10.44
N SER A 85 4.66 -4.79 -11.11
CA SER A 85 3.35 -4.65 -10.46
C SER A 85 2.75 -6.00 -10.05
N ILE A 86 2.85 -7.02 -10.89
CA ILE A 86 2.44 -8.40 -10.54
C ILE A 86 3.23 -8.90 -9.33
N LEU A 87 4.56 -8.68 -9.31
CA LEU A 87 5.39 -9.06 -8.16
C LEU A 87 4.99 -8.30 -6.89
N SER A 88 4.64 -7.02 -7.01
CA SER A 88 4.20 -6.21 -5.87
C SER A 88 2.87 -6.73 -5.30
N PHE A 89 1.94 -7.17 -6.16
CA PHE A 89 0.72 -7.83 -5.72
C PHE A 89 1.00 -9.17 -5.04
N ALA A 90 1.85 -10.02 -5.62
CA ALA A 90 2.21 -11.32 -5.07
C ALA A 90 2.89 -11.19 -3.69
N PHE A 91 3.85 -10.27 -3.56
CA PHE A 91 4.53 -10.03 -2.28
C PHE A 91 3.58 -9.38 -1.25
N GLY A 92 2.72 -8.46 -1.68
CA GLY A 92 1.67 -7.88 -0.83
C GLY A 92 0.72 -8.95 -0.27
N THR A 93 0.39 -9.98 -1.06
CA THR A 93 -0.44 -11.11 -0.60
C THR A 93 0.28 -11.93 0.47
N ILE A 94 1.58 -12.23 0.26
CA ILE A 94 2.40 -12.96 1.24
C ILE A 94 2.46 -12.21 2.57
N VAL A 95 2.74 -10.90 2.53
CA VAL A 95 2.79 -10.05 3.73
C VAL A 95 1.43 -9.99 4.44
N ALA A 96 0.32 -9.97 3.70
CA ALA A 96 -1.02 -10.03 4.29
C ALA A 96 -1.30 -11.36 4.99
N VAL A 97 -0.79 -12.49 4.48
CA VAL A 97 -0.87 -13.80 5.16
C VAL A 97 -0.05 -13.78 6.46
N PHE A 98 1.18 -13.25 6.42
CA PHE A 98 2.00 -13.10 7.63
C PHE A 98 1.34 -12.19 8.67
N TRP A 99 0.64 -11.16 8.25
CA TRP A 99 -0.17 -10.34 9.15
C TRP A 99 -1.27 -11.15 9.84
N GLN A 100 -2.00 -12.00 9.11
CA GLN A 100 -3.01 -12.87 9.71
C GLN A 100 -2.41 -13.90 10.70
N LEU A 101 -1.24 -14.45 10.39
CA LEU A 101 -0.51 -15.34 11.30
C LEU A 101 -0.04 -14.59 12.56
N ALA A 102 0.51 -13.37 12.38
CA ALA A 102 1.00 -12.52 13.47
C ALA A 102 -0.12 -12.05 14.42
N GLN A 103 -1.38 -12.05 13.97
CA GLN A 103 -2.54 -11.74 14.80
C GLN A 103 -2.86 -12.80 15.85
N GLY A 104 -2.24 -13.98 15.80
CA GLY A 104 -2.62 -15.07 16.69
C GLY A 104 -4.02 -15.58 16.41
N ARG A 105 -4.57 -15.32 15.21
CA ARG A 105 -5.68 -16.10 14.70
C ARG A 105 -5.09 -17.48 14.42
N ALA A 106 -5.11 -18.34 15.45
CA ALA A 106 -4.97 -19.76 15.27
C ALA A 106 -5.81 -20.10 14.03
N VAL A 107 -5.16 -20.66 13.01
CA VAL A 107 -5.88 -21.40 12.01
C VAL A 107 -6.57 -22.47 12.84
N GLY A 108 -7.86 -22.28 13.10
CA GLY A 108 -8.72 -23.32 13.65
C GLY A 108 -8.79 -24.38 12.57
N VAL A 109 -7.74 -25.20 12.47
CA VAL A 109 -7.81 -26.47 11.79
C VAL A 109 -8.73 -27.27 12.70
N ASP A 110 -10.00 -27.28 12.31
CA ASP A 110 -11.04 -28.05 12.97
C ASP A 110 -10.67 -29.53 12.75
N THR A 111 -9.85 -30.04 13.66
CA THR A 111 -9.44 -31.45 13.74
C THR A 111 -10.52 -32.20 14.50
N ASN A 112 -11.76 -32.14 13.99
CA ASN A 112 -12.81 -33.04 14.43
C ASN A 112 -12.48 -34.44 13.88
N PHE A 113 -11.78 -35.21 14.71
CA PHE A 113 -11.78 -36.67 14.67
C PHE A 113 -12.97 -37.17 15.49
#